data_AF-A0A7D4YD83-F1
#
_entry.id   AF-A0A7D4YD83-F1
#
_cell.length_a   1.000
_cell.length_b   1.000
_cell.length_c   1.000
_cell.angle_alpha   90.00
_cell.angle_beta   90.00
_cell.angle_gamma   90.00
#
_symmetry.space_group_name_H-M   'P 1'
#
loop_
_entity.id
_entity.type
_entity.pdbx_description
1 polymer ?
#
loop_
_entity_poly.entity_id
_entity_poly.type
_entity_poly.pdbx_seq_one_letter_code
_entity_poly.pdbx_strand_id
1 'polypeptide(L)' 'MALAESTIEPRRCPFCEAELASPGAGFVRHIEESPECRDAFETWRDRVTDDMRGGWAG' A
#
# COMPACT_ATOMS: atom_id res chain seq x y z
N MET A 1 1.21 -23.04 20.08
CA MET A 1 2.22 -22.32 19.28
C MET A 1 1.49 -21.22 18.53
N ALA A 2 1.52 -19.98 19.03
CA ALA A 2 1.01 -18.83 18.27
C ALA A 2 2.12 -18.44 17.28
N LEU A 3 1.78 -18.42 15.99
CA LEU A 3 2.66 -17.98 14.92
C LEU A 3 3.15 -16.59 15.29
N ALA A 4 4.46 -16.37 15.26
CA ALA A 4 5.01 -15.04 15.37
C ALA A 4 4.39 -14.21 14.24
N GLU A 5 3.39 -13.39 14.56
CA GLU A 5 2.99 -12.27 13.75
C GLU A 5 4.15 -11.27 13.87
N SER A 6 5.25 -11.57 13.17
CA SER A 6 6.22 -10.55 12.85
C SER A 6 5.47 -9.60 11.94
N THR A 7 4.82 -8.62 12.54
CA THR A 7 4.37 -7.38 11.91
C THR A 7 5.62 -6.75 11.32
N ILE A 8 6.05 -7.24 10.15
CA ILE A 8 7.01 -6.58 9.30
C ILE A 8 6.27 -5.34 8.86
N GLU A 9 6.44 -4.22 9.58
CA GLU A 9 6.05 -2.92 9.07
C GLU A 9 6.90 -2.69 7.81
N PRO A 10 6.33 -2.88 6.61
CA PRO A 10 7.16 -2.90 5.42
C PRO A 10 7.60 -1.47 5.15
N ARG A 11 8.85 -1.17 5.51
CA ARG A 11 9.53 0.09 5.15
C ARG A 11 9.95 0.07 3.68
N ARG A 12 9.19 -0.61 2.82
CA ARG A 12 9.42 -0.67 1.38
C ARG A 12 8.15 -0.31 0.66
N CYS A 13 8.29 0.44 -0.42
CA CYS A 13 7.20 0.73 -1.32
C CYS A 13 6.66 -0.59 -1.89
N PRO A 14 5.35 -0.87 -1.81
CA PRO A 14 4.80 -2.12 -2.33
C PRO A 14 4.80 -2.21 -3.86
N PHE A 15 5.11 -1.11 -4.56
CA PHE A 15 5.09 -1.04 -6.02
C PHE A 15 6.48 -1.15 -6.65
N CYS A 16 7.47 -0.46 -6.07
CA CYS A 16 8.85 -0.41 -6.60
C CYS A 16 9.90 -0.97 -5.64
N GLU A 17 9.48 -1.45 -4.46
CA GLU A 17 10.34 -2.03 -3.40
C GLU A 17 11.39 -1.07 -2.80
N ALA A 18 11.38 0.21 -3.18
CA ALA A 18 12.27 1.23 -2.63
C ALA A 18 12.07 1.40 -1.12
N GLU A 19 13.17 1.65 -0.39
CA GLU A 19 13.11 1.88 1.05
C GLU A 19 12.41 3.20 1.38
N LEU A 20 11.50 3.15 2.35
CA LEU A 20 10.70 4.27 2.82
C LEU A 20 11.22 4.75 4.17
N ALA A 21 11.25 6.07 4.35
CA ALA A 21 11.65 6.69 5.62
C ALA A 21 10.72 6.29 6.79
N SER A 22 9.44 6.09 6.52
CA SER A 22 8.46 5.56 7.46
C SER A 22 7.31 4.85 6.74
N PRO A 23 6.69 3.84 7.36
CA PRO A 23 5.40 3.34 6.89
C PRO A 23 4.36 4.48 7.01
N GLY A 24 3.57 4.69 5.97
CA GLY A 24 2.59 5.79 5.92
C GLY A 24 3.18 7.10 5.36
N ALA A 25 3.71 7.99 6.21
CA ALA A 25 4.15 9.31 5.76
C ALA A 25 5.30 9.23 4.74
N GLY A 26 6.25 8.31 4.93
CA GLY A 26 7.29 8.04 3.95
C GLY A 26 6.75 7.50 2.63
N PHE A 27 5.68 6.68 2.67
CA PHE A 27 4.99 6.22 1.47
C PHE A 27 4.28 7.36 0.73
N VAL A 28 3.52 8.20 1.45
CA VAL A 28 2.80 9.35 0.86
C VAL A 28 3.77 10.29 0.15
N ARG A 29 4.88 10.65 0.81
CA ARG A 29 5.92 11.46 0.18
C ARG A 29 6.52 10.76 -1.06
N HIS A 30 6.79 9.46 -0.95
CA HIS A 30 7.39 8.71 -2.06
C HIS A 30 6.51 8.69 -3.32
N ILE A 31 5.19 8.51 -3.18
CA ILE A 31 4.27 8.56 -4.33
C ILE A 31 4.11 9.98 -4.90
N GLU A 32 4.28 11.03 -4.10
CA GLU A 32 4.29 12.42 -4.61
C GLU A 32 5.54 12.70 -5.47
N GLU A 33 6.67 12.09 -5.14
CA GLU A 33 7.95 12.27 -5.83
C GLU A 33 8.12 11.31 -7.02
N SER A 34 7.38 10.19 -7.07
CA SER A 34 7.54 9.12 -8.06
C SER A 34 6.22 8.85 -8.82
N PRO A 35 6.02 9.43 -10.02
CA PRO A 35 4.78 9.32 -10.78
C PRO A 35 4.35 7.87 -11.06
N GLU A 36 5.31 6.99 -11.33
CA GLU A 36 5.06 5.56 -11.57
C GLU A 36 4.42 4.85 -10.36
N CYS A 37 4.85 5.19 -9.14
CA CYS A 37 4.30 4.63 -7.91
C CYS A 37 2.93 5.24 -7.58
N ARG A 38 2.72 6.51 -7.94
CA ARG A 38 1.42 7.16 -7.83
C ARG A 38 0.38 6.50 -8.74
N ASP A 39 0.70 6.31 -10.01
CA ASP A 39 -0.23 5.71 -10.98
C ASP A 39 -0.60 4.28 -10.59
N ALA A 40 0.39 3.51 -10.10
CA ALA A 40 0.17 2.16 -9.57
C ALA A 40 -0.72 2.19 -8.31
N PHE A 41 -0.50 3.15 -7.40
CA PHE A 41 -1.33 3.33 -6.21
C PHE A 41 -2.77 3.74 -6.54
N GLU A 42 -2.97 4.70 -7.44
CA GLU A 42 -4.31 5.13 -7.88
C GLU A 42 -5.06 3.96 -8.53
N THR A 43 -4.39 3.21 -9.41
CA THR A 43 -4.96 2.01 -10.05
C THR A 43 -5.35 0.95 -9.01
N TRP A 44 -4.48 0.67 -8.04
CA TRP A 44 -4.77 -0.28 -6.98
C TRP A 44 -5.95 0.20 -6.13
N ARG A 45 -5.97 1.48 -5.74
CA ARG A 45 -7.04 2.07 -4.93
C ARG A 45 -8.37 1.98 -5.63
N ASP A 46 -8.41 2.24 -6.94
CA ASP A 46 -9.64 2.16 -7.73
C ASP A 46 -10.16 0.71 -7.79
N ARG A 47 -9.28 -0.28 -7.97
CA ARG A 47 -9.64 -1.71 -7.90
C ARG A 47 -10.14 -2.14 -6.53
N VAL A 48 -9.48 -1.71 -5.45
CA VAL A 48 -9.92 -2.00 -4.08
C VAL A 48 -11.26 -1.34 -3.80
N THR A 49 -11.47 -0.11 -4.29
CA THR A 49 -12.75 0.59 -4.13
C THR A 49 -13.87 -0.13 -4.88
N ASP A 50 -13.59 -0.67 -6.06
CA ASP A 50 -14.51 -1.50 -6.84
C ASP A 50 -14.85 -2.82 -6.11
N ASP A 51 -13.83 -3.53 -5.61
CA ASP A 51 -13.97 -4.77 -4.83
C ASP A 51 -14.80 -4.54 -3.54
N MET A 52 -14.54 -3.44 -2.84
CA MET A 52 -15.29 -3.06 -1.62
C MET A 52 -16.74 -2.64 -1.91
N ARG A 53 -17.04 -2.12 -3.11
CA ARG A 53 -18.43 -1.87 -3.55
C ARG A 53 -19.19 -3.17 -3.85
N GLY A 54 -18.48 -4.29 -4.02
CA GLY A 54 -19.04 -5.60 -4.35
C GLY A 54 -19.56 -6.44 -3.19
N GLY A 55 -19.39 -6.05 -1.92
CA GLY A 55 -19.89 -6.89 -0.83
C GLY A 55 -19.70 -6.40 0.59
N TRP A 56 -20.78 -5.87 1.16
CA TRP A 56 -21.35 -6.50 2.35
C TRP A 56 -22.75 -6.98 1.97
N ALA A 57 -22.84 -8.24 1.52
CA ALA A 57 -24.11 -8.95 1.54
C ALA A 57 -24.35 -9.39 2.98
N GLY A 58 -24.90 -8.48 3.79
CA GLY A 58 -25.24 -8.68 5.19
C GLY A 58 -26.29 -7.68 5.61
#